data_AF-A0A094IJW5-F1
#
_entry.id   AF-A0A094IJW5-F1
#
_cell.length_a   1.000
_cell.length_b   1.000
_cell.length_c   1.000
_cell.angle_alpha   90.00
_cell.angle_beta   90.00
_cell.angle_gamma   90.00
#
_symmetry.space_group_name_H-M   'P 1'
#
loop_
_entity.id
_entity.type
_entity.pdbx_description
1 polymer ?
#
loop_
_entity_poly.entity_id
_entity_poly.type
_entity_poly.pdbx_seq_one_letter_code
_entity_poly.pdbx_strand_id
1 'polypeptide(L)' 'MKNVLESKNLYKIHINNDVEFHTLRNIDLGINQSEFVTTILFNRMRIMEQEDILCSNNNI' A
#
# COMPACT_ATOMS: atom_id res chain seq x y z
N MET A 1 -12.97 1.26 15.89
CA MET A 1 -11.50 1.47 15.83
C MET A 1 -11.23 2.79 15.13
N LYS A 2 -10.16 3.51 15.50
CA LYS A 2 -9.85 4.82 14.91
C LYS A 2 -9.35 4.64 13.47
N ASN A 3 -9.97 5.34 12.52
CA ASN A 3 -9.48 5.41 11.15
C ASN A 3 -8.25 6.32 11.09
N VAL A 4 -7.23 5.89 10.36
CA VAL A 4 -6.02 6.68 10.09
C VAL A 4 -6.03 7.25 8.67
N LEU A 5 -6.74 6.60 7.75
CA LEU A 5 -7.07 7.13 6.44
C LEU A 5 -8.51 6.78 6.11
N GLU A 6 -9.26 7.76 5.61
CA GLU A 6 -10.62 7.56 5.13
C GLU A 6 -10.82 8.44 3.90
N SER A 7 -11.31 7.82 2.82
CA SER A 7 -11.72 8.51 1.62
C SER A 7 -12.98 7.87 1.07
N LYS A 8 -13.90 8.70 0.60
CA LYS A 8 -15.17 8.26 0.03
C LYS A 8 -15.27 8.74 -1.41
N ASN A 9 -15.90 7.94 -2.26
CA ASN A 9 -16.14 8.26 -3.65
C ASN A 9 -14.85 8.60 -4.42
N LEU A 10 -13.74 7.89 -4.16
CA LEU A 10 -12.50 8.09 -4.89
C LEU A 10 -12.72 7.91 -6.38
N TYR A 11 -12.19 8.86 -7.12
CA TYR A 11 -12.35 8.96 -8.55
C TYR A 11 -11.05 9.38 -9.21
N LYS A 12 -10.66 8.70 -10.28
CA LYS A 12 -9.46 9.02 -11.07
C LYS A 12 -9.72 8.71 -12.53
N ILE A 13 -9.71 9.76 -13.34
CA ILE A 13 -9.76 9.67 -14.81
C ILE A 13 -8.38 9.96 -15.36
N HIS A 14 -8.00 9.24 -16.39
CA HIS A 14 -6.92 9.59 -17.30
C HIS A 14 -7.53 9.98 -18.64
N ILE A 15 -7.16 11.15 -19.15
CA ILE A 15 -7.61 11.64 -20.44
C ILE A 15 -6.45 11.49 -21.43
N ASN A 16 -6.68 10.83 -22.56
CA ASN A 16 -5.70 10.68 -23.64
C ASN A 16 -6.39 10.79 -25.00
N ASN A 17 -6.00 11.79 -25.82
CA ASN A 17 -6.55 12.05 -27.16
C ASN A 17 -8.09 11.95 -27.20
N ASP A 18 -8.77 12.73 -26.34
CA ASP A 18 -10.22 12.79 -26.20
C ASP A 18 -10.91 11.49 -25.72
N VAL A 19 -10.13 10.49 -25.31
CA VAL A 19 -10.64 9.28 -24.66
C VAL A 19 -10.46 9.38 -23.14
N GLU A 20 -11.57 9.22 -22.41
CA GLU A 20 -11.58 9.13 -20.95
C GLU A 20 -11.44 7.69 -20.48
N PHE A 21 -10.45 7.43 -19.63
CA PHE A 21 -10.22 6.16 -18.96
C PHE A 21 -10.39 6.31 -17.45
N HIS A 22 -11.41 5.66 -16.89
CA HIS A 22 -11.64 5.68 -15.45
C HIS A 22 -10.80 4.61 -14.76
N THR A 23 -9.73 5.00 -14.08
CA THR A 23 -8.89 4.09 -13.29
C THR A 23 -9.48 3.83 -11.91
N LEU A 24 -10.12 4.83 -11.31
CA LEU A 24 -10.90 4.67 -10.07
C LEU A 24 -12.30 5.26 -10.30
N ARG A 25 -13.35 4.51 -9.96
CA ARG A 25 -14.72 4.99 -10.02
C ARG A 25 -15.49 4.61 -8.77
N ASN A 26 -15.85 5.62 -7.98
CA ASN A 26 -16.69 5.48 -6.79
C ASN A 26 -16.17 4.45 -5.79
N ILE A 27 -14.87 4.56 -5.46
CA ILE A 27 -14.23 3.65 -4.50
C ILE A 27 -14.18 4.29 -3.12
N ASP A 28 -14.72 3.59 -2.13
CA ASP A 28 -14.55 3.95 -0.72
C ASP A 28 -13.33 3.22 -0.15
N LEU A 29 -12.45 3.96 0.51
CA LEU A 29 -11.24 3.45 1.12
C LEU A 29 -11.19 3.84 2.59
N GLY A 30 -11.04 2.86 3.46
CA GLY A 30 -10.75 3.05 4.88
C GLY A 30 -9.52 2.25 5.26
N ILE A 31 -8.62 2.86 6.01
CA ILE A 31 -7.53 2.17 6.70
C ILE A 31 -7.68 2.49 8.18
N ASN A 32 -7.88 1.45 8.97
CA ASN A 32 -7.92 1.58 10.42
C ASN A 32 -6.52 1.51 11.03
N GLN A 33 -6.39 1.99 12.27
CA GLN A 33 -5.10 2.08 12.94
C GLN A 33 -4.39 0.71 13.07
N SER A 34 -5.12 -0.40 13.29
CA SER A 34 -4.48 -1.71 13.39
C SER A 34 -3.98 -2.22 12.06
N GLU A 35 -4.71 -2.00 10.97
CA GLU A 35 -4.27 -2.34 9.62
C GLU A 35 -2.98 -1.61 9.29
N PHE A 36 -2.92 -0.31 9.57
CA PHE A 36 -1.72 0.49 9.35
C PHE A 36 -0.51 -0.01 10.14
N VAL A 37 -0.69 -0.30 11.44
CA VAL A 37 0.39 -0.83 12.29
C VAL A 37 0.83 -2.22 11.80
N THR A 38 -0.11 -3.10 11.46
CA THR A 38 0.18 -4.44 10.94
C THR A 38 0.96 -4.38 9.64
N THR A 39 0.58 -3.51 8.70
CA THR A 39 1.31 -3.33 7.43
C THR A 39 2.75 -2.88 7.67
N ILE A 40 2.97 -1.93 8.58
CA ILE A 40 4.33 -1.47 8.92
C ILE A 40 5.16 -2.61 9.52
N LEU A 41 4.61 -3.33 10.51
CA LEU A 41 5.33 -4.41 11.18
C LEU A 41 5.66 -5.54 10.21
N PHE A 42 4.72 -5.94 9.35
CA PHE A 42 4.95 -6.96 8.33
C PHE A 42 6.06 -6.58 7.36
N ASN A 43 6.04 -5.35 6.84
CA ASN A 43 7.10 -4.88 5.94
C ASN A 43 8.47 -4.84 6.62
N ARG A 44 8.52 -4.50 7.92
CA ARG A 44 9.75 -4.50 8.70
C ARG A 44 10.33 -5.90 8.84
N MET A 45 9.50 -6.89 9.18
CA MET A 45 9.93 -8.29 9.27
C MET A 45 10.50 -8.79 7.94
N ARG A 46 9.81 -8.48 6.82
CA ARG A 46 10.28 -8.88 5.49
C ARG A 46 11.63 -8.26 5.11
N ILE A 47 11.89 -7.02 5.50
CA ILE A 47 13.19 -6.37 5.27
C ILE A 47 14.28 -7.08 6.09
N MET A 48 14.01 -7.36 7.37
CA MET A 48 14.96 -8.07 8.23
C MET A 48 15.29 -9.46 7.67
N GLU A 49 14.30 -10.22 7.20
CA GLU A 49 14.52 -11.51 6.55
C GLU A 49 15.42 -11.39 5.30
N GLN A 50 15.24 -10.35 4.49
CA GLN A 50 16.09 -10.10 3.32
C GLN A 50 17.53 -9.74 3.72
N GLU A 51 17.70 -8.91 4.75
CA GLU A 51 19.02 -8.55 5.28
C GLU A 51 19.76 -9.76 5.84
N ASP A 52 19.07 -10.65 6.58
CA ASP A 52 19.63 -11.89 7.11
C ASP A 52 20.10 -12.82 5.99
N ILE A 53 19.29 -12.96 4.92
CA ILE A 53 19.65 -13.74 3.73
C ILE A 53 20.90 -13.15 3.05
N LEU A 54 20.97 -11.83 2.87
CA LEU A 54 22.12 -11.17 2.25
C LEU A 54 23.40 -11.33 3.10
N CYS A 55 23.29 -11.22 4.42
CA CYS A 55 24.42 -11.45 5.33
C CYS A 55 24.89 -12.90 5.30
N SER A 56 23.97 -13.86 5.22
CA SER A 56 24.29 -15.28 5.07
C SER A 56 25.00 -15.58 3.74
N ASN A 57 24.60 -14.92 2.65
CA ASN A 57 25.15 -15.18 1.32
C ASN A 57 26.52 -14.52 1.08
N ASN A 58 26.85 -13.45 1.82
CA ASN A 58 28.12 -12.71 1.69
C ASN A 58 29.25 -13.25 2.59
N ASN A 59 28.97 -14.25 3.44
CA ASN A 59 29.97 -14.91 4.29
C ASN A 59 30.46 -16.26 3.70
N ILE A 60 30.40 -16.40 2.36
CA ILE A 60 31.05 -17.47 1.57
C ILE A 60 32.19 -16.86 0.76
#